data_AF-A0A7W0QAA8-F1
#
_entry.id   AF-A0A7W0QAA8-F1
#
_cell.length_a   1.000
_cell.length_b   1.000
_cell.length_c   1.000
_cell.angle_alpha   90.00
_cell.angle_beta   90.00
_cell.angle_gamma   90.00
#
_symmetry.space_group_name_H-M   'P 1'
#
loop_
_entity.id
_entity.type
_entity.pdbx_description
1 polymer ?
#
loop_
_entity_poly.entity_id
_entity_poly.type
_entity_poly.pdbx_seq_one_letter_code
_entity_poly.pdbx_strand_id
1 'polypeptide(L)'
;MSDTGRNKTVVTAISKISDRPVAKEACLVVIYGLELGKKFNLNRPQIIIGRSSKADIQIDQEAVSRNHCKIINTGNAIMLRDMGSTNGTYVNDEMIDEYVLRDGDFIKVGRCIFKFLSGNNIENAYHEEIYRLTTVDGLTQVFNRRYFVETLEREIGRALRYRRDLSLIMFDIDRFKGVNDSFGHLAGDHVLKHLASVIKTRIRREDVLARYGGEEF
;
A
#
# COMPACT_ATOMS: atom_id res chain seq x y z
N MET A 1 31.28 -70.37 10.08
CA MET A 1 30.53 -69.32 10.81
C MET A 1 31.53 -68.21 11.08
N SER A 2 31.38 -66.97 10.66
CA SER A 2 30.44 -66.27 9.79
C SER A 2 31.08 -64.92 9.48
N ASP A 3 30.84 -64.48 8.25
CA ASP A 3 31.36 -63.35 7.49
C ASP A 3 31.40 -61.99 8.24
N THR A 4 32.53 -61.29 8.08
CA THR A 4 32.78 -59.91 8.54
C THR A 4 31.96 -58.92 7.70
N GLY A 5 30.95 -58.33 8.32
CA GLY A 5 30.02 -57.38 7.70
C GLY A 5 30.69 -56.13 7.11
N ARG A 6 30.63 -56.01 5.78
CA ARG A 6 30.75 -54.76 5.05
C ARG A 6 29.56 -53.86 5.37
N ASN A 7 29.75 -52.79 6.15
CA ASN A 7 28.78 -51.71 6.22
C ASN A 7 29.04 -50.72 5.07
N LYS A 8 28.28 -50.88 3.98
CA LYS A 8 28.22 -49.93 2.87
C LYS A 8 27.53 -48.64 3.32
N THR A 9 28.22 -47.52 3.18
CA THR A 9 27.66 -46.18 3.27
C THR A 9 26.52 -46.04 2.24
N VAL A 10 25.29 -45.86 2.71
CA VAL A 10 24.17 -45.47 1.85
C VAL A 10 24.29 -43.97 1.64
N VAL A 11 24.92 -43.58 0.53
CA VAL A 11 24.86 -42.21 0.02
C VAL A 11 23.52 -42.07 -0.69
N THR A 12 22.53 -41.50 0.01
CA THR A 12 21.28 -41.09 -0.63
C THR A 12 21.62 -39.91 -1.54
N ALA A 13 21.56 -40.14 -2.85
CA ALA A 13 21.74 -39.11 -3.85
C ALA A 13 20.74 -37.97 -3.59
N ILE A 14 21.27 -36.79 -3.25
CA ILE A 14 20.51 -35.55 -3.24
C ILE A 14 20.08 -35.33 -4.69
N SER A 15 18.81 -35.58 -4.97
CA SER A 15 18.19 -35.20 -6.24
C SER A 15 18.48 -33.71 -6.44
N LYS A 16 19.16 -33.39 -7.55
CA LYS A 16 19.40 -32.02 -8.00
C LYS A 16 18.08 -31.26 -7.91
N ILE A 17 18.01 -30.33 -6.97
CA ILE A 17 16.96 -29.32 -6.89
C ILE A 17 16.93 -28.69 -8.27
N SER A 18 15.79 -28.84 -8.95
CA SER A 18 15.57 -28.21 -10.23
C SER A 18 15.75 -26.71 -10.06
N ASP A 19 16.64 -26.11 -10.85
CA ASP A 19 16.76 -24.65 -11.05
C ASP A 19 15.51 -24.12 -11.77
N ARG A 20 14.33 -24.38 -11.23
CA ARG A 20 13.16 -23.58 -11.55
C ARG A 20 13.24 -22.36 -10.64
N PRO A 21 13.31 -21.13 -11.19
CA PRO A 21 13.17 -19.95 -10.35
C PRO A 21 11.87 -20.12 -9.57
N VAL A 22 11.97 -20.15 -8.24
CA VAL A 22 10.81 -20.10 -7.36
C VAL A 22 10.07 -18.84 -7.78
N ALA A 23 8.85 -18.99 -8.29
CA ALA A 23 8.06 -17.85 -8.73
C ALA A 23 7.97 -16.91 -7.53
N LYS A 24 8.48 -15.67 -7.68
CA LYS A 24 8.45 -14.70 -6.59
C LYS A 24 7.00 -14.53 -6.17
N GLU A 25 6.71 -14.87 -4.93
CA GLU A 25 5.38 -14.62 -4.37
C GLU A 25 5.11 -13.11 -4.46
N ALA A 26 3.86 -12.76 -4.79
CA ALA A 26 3.44 -11.38 -4.95
C ALA A 26 2.02 -11.18 -4.43
N CYS A 27 1.77 -10.04 -3.81
CA CYS A 27 0.46 -9.68 -3.29
C CYS A 27 0.20 -8.18 -3.42
N LEU A 28 -1.08 -7.82 -3.37
CA LEU A 28 -1.52 -6.46 -3.11
C LEU A 28 -2.01 -6.35 -1.67
N VAL A 29 -1.67 -5.25 -1.02
CA VAL A 29 -2.19 -4.88 0.30
C VAL A 29 -2.95 -3.58 0.17
N VAL A 30 -4.21 -3.54 0.61
CA VAL A 30 -4.98 -2.29 0.63
C VAL A 30 -4.38 -1.36 1.69
N ILE A 31 -3.86 -0.21 1.28
CA ILE A 31 -3.30 0.79 2.19
C ILE A 31 -4.21 2.01 2.35
N TYR A 32 -5.20 2.18 1.45
CA TYR A 32 -6.23 3.20 1.58
C TYR A 32 -7.51 2.72 0.87
N GLY A 33 -8.66 2.83 1.53
CA GLY A 33 -9.95 2.32 1.02
C GLY A 33 -10.75 1.55 2.07
N LEU A 34 -11.84 0.93 1.65
CA LEU A 34 -12.80 0.26 2.54
C LEU A 34 -12.21 -0.95 3.27
N GLU A 35 -11.39 -1.75 2.58
CA GLU A 35 -10.84 -3.01 3.09
C GLU A 35 -9.38 -2.83 3.56
N LEU A 36 -9.10 -1.78 4.34
CA LEU A 36 -7.75 -1.44 4.80
C LEU A 36 -7.02 -2.64 5.43
N GLY A 37 -5.80 -2.92 4.97
CA GLY A 37 -4.96 -4.04 5.40
C GLY A 37 -5.24 -5.38 4.70
N LYS A 38 -6.31 -5.50 3.90
CA LYS A 38 -6.62 -6.75 3.20
C LYS A 38 -5.54 -7.11 2.19
N LYS A 39 -5.10 -8.38 2.22
CA LYS A 39 -4.10 -8.98 1.33
C LYS A 39 -4.77 -9.75 0.19
N PHE A 40 -4.33 -9.51 -1.04
CA PHE A 40 -4.74 -10.24 -2.24
C PHE A 40 -3.53 -10.92 -2.89
N ASN A 41 -3.48 -12.25 -2.88
CA ASN A 41 -2.38 -13.00 -3.48
C ASN A 41 -2.49 -13.04 -5.01
N LEU A 42 -1.38 -12.80 -5.71
CA LEU A 42 -1.32 -12.70 -7.17
C LEU A 42 -0.88 -13.99 -7.85
N ASN A 43 -1.41 -15.12 -7.37
CA ASN A 43 -1.01 -16.46 -7.82
C ASN A 43 -1.76 -16.92 -9.09
N ARG A 44 -2.80 -16.18 -9.50
CA ARG A 44 -3.58 -16.48 -10.72
C ARG A 44 -2.89 -15.84 -11.94
N PRO A 45 -2.98 -16.47 -13.13
CA PRO A 45 -2.42 -15.89 -14.36
C PRO A 45 -2.98 -14.49 -14.68
N GLN A 46 -4.24 -14.27 -14.33
CA GLN A 46 -4.91 -12.99 -14.49
C GLN A 46 -5.84 -12.72 -13.30
N ILE A 47 -5.90 -11.46 -12.86
CA ILE A 47 -6.82 -10.97 -11.83
C ILE A 47 -7.43 -9.67 -12.33
N ILE A 48 -8.75 -9.57 -12.32
CA ILE A 48 -9.48 -8.35 -12.72
C ILE A 48 -9.83 -7.54 -11.48
N ILE A 49 -9.52 -6.24 -11.53
CA ILE A 49 -9.93 -5.25 -10.54
C ILE A 49 -11.01 -4.37 -11.15
N GLY A 50 -12.10 -4.16 -10.43
CA GLY A 50 -13.18 -3.29 -10.92
C GLY A 50 -14.38 -3.21 -9.99
N ARG A 51 -15.37 -2.40 -10.38
CA ARG A 51 -16.60 -2.19 -9.60
C ARG A 51 -17.57 -3.35 -9.66
N SER A 52 -17.51 -4.16 -10.71
CA SER A 52 -18.43 -5.29 -10.87
C SER A 52 -18.23 -6.31 -9.76
N SER A 53 -19.33 -6.87 -9.24
CA SER A 53 -19.30 -8.03 -8.36
C SER A 53 -18.72 -9.30 -9.00
N LYS A 54 -18.48 -9.29 -10.31
CA LYS A 54 -17.81 -10.36 -11.05
C LYS A 54 -16.29 -10.17 -11.13
N ALA A 55 -15.74 -9.05 -10.68
CA ALA A 55 -14.30 -8.82 -10.64
C ALA A 55 -13.67 -9.69 -9.54
N ASP A 56 -12.41 -10.13 -9.73
CA ASP A 56 -11.67 -10.89 -8.72
C ASP A 56 -11.40 -10.03 -7.48
N ILE A 57 -11.12 -8.74 -7.68
CA ILE A 57 -11.01 -7.72 -6.63
C ILE A 57 -12.07 -6.66 -6.90
N GLN A 58 -13.16 -6.73 -6.14
CA GLN A 58 -14.24 -5.75 -6.26
C GLN A 58 -13.91 -4.47 -5.49
N ILE A 59 -14.01 -3.33 -6.17
CA ILE A 59 -13.95 -2.00 -5.55
C ILE A 59 -15.28 -1.31 -5.88
N ASP A 60 -16.25 -1.44 -4.98
CA ASP A 60 -17.60 -0.88 -5.18
C ASP A 60 -17.62 0.64 -4.95
N GLN A 61 -17.07 1.37 -5.92
CA GLN A 61 -17.00 2.83 -5.92
C GLN A 61 -17.40 3.35 -7.30
N GLU A 62 -18.17 4.44 -7.35
CA GLU A 62 -18.63 5.03 -8.61
C GLU A 62 -17.47 5.38 -9.55
N ALA A 63 -16.37 5.90 -9.00
CA ALA A 63 -15.15 6.27 -9.72
C ALA A 63 -14.40 5.08 -10.36
N VAL A 64 -14.84 3.84 -10.14
CA VAL A 64 -14.22 2.63 -10.67
C VAL A 64 -15.11 2.05 -11.78
N SER A 65 -14.56 1.87 -12.99
CA SER A 65 -15.19 1.13 -14.07
C SER A 65 -15.47 -0.34 -13.69
N ARG A 66 -16.49 -0.96 -14.31
CA ARG A 66 -16.91 -2.34 -14.00
C ARG A 66 -15.75 -3.35 -14.09
N ASN A 67 -14.97 -3.22 -15.16
CA ASN A 67 -13.71 -3.91 -15.40
C ASN A 67 -12.68 -2.78 -15.59
N HIS A 68 -11.94 -2.43 -14.54
CA HIS A 68 -11.13 -1.21 -14.52
C HIS A 68 -9.71 -1.47 -15.04
N CYS A 69 -9.03 -2.42 -14.40
CA CYS A 69 -7.70 -2.84 -14.78
C CYS A 69 -7.52 -4.32 -14.47
N LYS A 70 -6.45 -4.90 -14.98
CA LYS A 70 -6.10 -6.29 -14.70
C LYS A 70 -4.63 -6.42 -14.38
N ILE A 71 -4.35 -7.40 -13.55
CA ILE A 71 -3.02 -7.88 -13.25
C ILE A 71 -2.79 -9.14 -14.06
N ILE A 72 -1.64 -9.21 -14.72
CA ILE A 72 -1.19 -10.36 -15.51
C ILE A 72 0.09 -10.88 -14.86
N ASN A 73 0.06 -12.14 -14.42
CA ASN A 73 1.22 -12.84 -13.91
C ASN A 73 1.82 -13.70 -15.02
N THR A 74 3.03 -13.32 -15.48
CA THR A 74 3.75 -14.05 -16.54
C THR A 74 4.68 -15.14 -15.99
N GLY A 75 4.72 -15.33 -14.67
CA GLY A 75 5.68 -16.18 -13.96
C GLY A 75 6.99 -15.46 -13.64
N ASN A 76 7.46 -14.58 -14.52
CA ASN A 76 8.69 -13.79 -14.32
C ASN A 76 8.43 -12.36 -13.85
N ALA A 77 7.28 -11.81 -14.21
CA ALA A 77 6.90 -10.44 -13.89
C ALA A 77 5.39 -10.33 -13.63
N ILE A 78 5.03 -9.37 -12.79
CA ILE A 78 3.66 -8.96 -12.57
C ILE A 78 3.44 -7.65 -13.33
N MET A 79 2.45 -7.65 -14.20
CA MET A 79 2.13 -6.52 -15.06
C MET A 79 0.72 -6.03 -14.73
N LEU A 80 0.57 -4.72 -14.59
CA LEU A 80 -0.70 -4.03 -14.44
C LEU A 80 -1.07 -3.40 -15.78
N ARG A 81 -2.31 -3.61 -16.22
CA ARG A 81 -2.83 -3.03 -17.46
C ARG A 81 -4.20 -2.39 -17.22
N ASP A 82 -4.35 -1.13 -17.58
CA ASP A 82 -5.65 -0.46 -17.62
C ASP A 82 -6.52 -1.05 -18.75
N MET A 83 -7.83 -1.14 -18.53
CA MET A 83 -8.77 -1.73 -19.50
C MET A 83 -9.68 -0.67 -20.16
N GLY A 84 -9.17 0.54 -20.36
CA GLY A 84 -9.94 1.67 -20.87
C GLY A 84 -10.85 2.24 -19.79
N SER A 85 -10.34 2.37 -18.58
CA SER A 85 -11.10 2.88 -17.44
C SER A 85 -11.41 4.37 -17.59
N THR A 86 -12.50 4.83 -16.98
CA THR A 86 -12.96 6.23 -17.12
C THR A 86 -12.04 7.22 -16.40
N ASN A 87 -11.48 6.81 -15.27
CA ASN A 87 -10.67 7.69 -14.41
C ASN A 87 -9.17 7.33 -14.41
N GLY A 88 -8.78 6.32 -15.19
CA GLY A 88 -7.42 5.81 -15.28
C GLY A 88 -6.99 4.95 -14.10
N THR A 89 -5.98 4.13 -14.35
CA THR A 89 -5.20 3.40 -13.36
C THR A 89 -3.87 4.12 -13.15
N TYR A 90 -3.40 4.22 -11.91
CA TYR A 90 -2.17 4.94 -11.61
C TYR A 90 -1.19 4.05 -10.85
N VAL A 91 0.10 4.23 -11.12
CA VAL A 91 1.21 3.68 -10.34
C VAL A 91 2.09 4.83 -9.88
N ASN A 92 2.32 4.94 -8.57
CA ASN A 92 3.12 6.02 -7.97
C ASN A 92 2.69 7.43 -8.44
N ASP A 93 1.36 7.65 -8.53
CA ASP A 93 0.70 8.87 -9.02
C ASP A 93 0.83 9.17 -10.52
N GLU A 94 1.49 8.31 -11.29
CA GLU A 94 1.52 8.42 -12.76
C GLU A 94 0.43 7.54 -13.37
N MET A 95 -0.36 8.10 -14.29
CA MET A 95 -1.36 7.35 -15.05
C MET A 95 -0.65 6.38 -16.00
N ILE A 96 -1.13 5.14 -16.05
CA ILE A 96 -0.54 4.09 -16.88
C ILE A 96 -1.59 3.46 -17.80
N ASP A 97 -1.13 3.01 -18.97
CA ASP A 97 -1.86 2.03 -19.79
C ASP A 97 -1.39 0.62 -19.45
N GLU A 98 -0.07 0.44 -19.34
CA GLU A 98 0.59 -0.81 -18.98
C GLU A 98 1.87 -0.53 -18.19
N TYR A 99 2.10 -1.31 -17.13
CA TYR A 99 3.23 -1.11 -16.24
C TYR A 99 3.70 -2.43 -15.63
N VAL A 100 5.01 -2.67 -15.58
CA VAL A 100 5.61 -3.83 -14.89
C VAL A 100 5.87 -3.45 -13.44
N LEU A 101 5.10 -4.03 -12.53
CA LEU A 101 5.12 -3.70 -11.11
C LEU A 101 6.46 -4.07 -10.45
N ARG A 102 6.92 -3.17 -9.59
CA ARG A 102 8.11 -3.31 -8.76
C ARG A 102 7.71 -3.31 -7.30
N ASP A 103 8.44 -4.07 -6.50
CA ASP A 103 8.21 -4.14 -5.05
C ASP A 103 8.14 -2.74 -4.43
N GLY A 104 7.08 -2.49 -3.66
CA GLY A 104 6.82 -1.20 -3.01
C GLY A 104 5.93 -0.24 -3.79
N ASP A 105 5.61 -0.51 -5.07
CA ASP A 105 4.78 0.38 -5.88
C ASP A 105 3.38 0.59 -5.29
N PHE A 106 2.87 1.82 -5.39
CA PHE A 106 1.50 2.17 -5.04
C PHE A 106 0.60 2.18 -6.27
N ILE A 107 -0.43 1.33 -6.27
CA ILE A 107 -1.42 1.24 -7.33
C ILE A 107 -2.70 1.94 -6.88
N LYS A 108 -3.17 2.94 -7.62
CA LYS A 108 -4.42 3.63 -7.33
C LYS A 108 -5.48 3.28 -8.38
N VAL A 109 -6.65 2.85 -7.90
CA VAL A 109 -7.85 2.55 -8.70
C VAL A 109 -9.05 3.20 -8.00
N GLY A 110 -9.60 4.25 -8.61
CA GLY A 110 -10.56 5.12 -7.92
C GLY A 110 -9.92 5.73 -6.67
N ARG A 111 -10.57 5.58 -5.51
CA ARG A 111 -10.03 6.01 -4.22
C ARG A 111 -9.31 4.88 -3.47
N CYS A 112 -9.25 3.68 -4.03
CA CYS A 112 -8.49 2.58 -3.41
C CYS A 112 -7.02 2.70 -3.77
N ILE A 113 -6.13 2.56 -2.79
CA ILE A 113 -4.69 2.47 -3.00
C ILE A 113 -4.21 1.12 -2.47
N PHE A 114 -3.50 0.40 -3.32
CA PHE A 114 -2.81 -0.83 -2.97
C PHE A 114 -1.31 -0.58 -2.92
N LYS A 115 -0.61 -1.26 -2.03
CA LYS A 115 0.84 -1.45 -2.13
C LYS A 115 1.11 -2.82 -2.73
N PHE A 116 1.92 -2.87 -3.78
CA PHE A 116 2.42 -4.12 -4.34
C PHE A 116 3.64 -4.59 -3.56
N LEU A 117 3.59 -5.84 -3.10
CA LEU A 117 4.71 -6.50 -2.42
C LEU A 117 5.10 -7.73 -3.22
N SER A 118 6.40 -7.93 -3.44
CA SER A 118 6.94 -9.10 -4.14
C SER A 118 8.32 -9.49 -3.65
N GLY A 119 8.61 -10.79 -3.66
CA GLY A 119 9.94 -11.30 -3.34
C GLY A 119 9.91 -12.50 -2.41
N ASN A 120 11.06 -12.80 -1.82
CA ASN A 120 11.27 -14.05 -1.09
C ASN A 120 10.68 -14.05 0.33
N ASN A 121 10.33 -12.88 0.88
CA ASN A 121 9.84 -12.74 2.24
C ASN A 121 8.60 -11.83 2.31
N ILE A 122 7.60 -12.20 1.52
CA ILE A 122 6.37 -11.42 1.40
C ILE A 122 5.58 -11.32 2.69
N GLU A 123 5.68 -12.32 3.56
CA GLU A 123 4.97 -12.33 4.85
C GLU A 123 5.54 -11.27 5.79
N ASN A 124 6.87 -11.15 5.90
CA ASN A 124 7.47 -10.07 6.68
C ASN A 124 7.15 -8.70 6.08
N ALA A 125 7.25 -8.54 4.75
CA ALA A 125 6.90 -7.28 4.10
C ALA A 125 5.42 -6.89 4.32
N TYR A 126 4.53 -7.88 4.34
CA TYR A 126 3.13 -7.70 4.68
C TYR A 126 2.95 -7.26 6.13
N HIS A 127 3.58 -7.94 7.09
CA HIS A 127 3.53 -7.55 8.51
C HIS A 127 4.09 -6.15 8.75
N GLU A 128 5.18 -5.78 8.09
CA GLU A 128 5.73 -4.42 8.14
C GLU A 128 4.74 -3.39 7.61
N GLU A 129 4.05 -3.69 6.51
CA GLU A 129 3.03 -2.78 5.98
C GLU A 129 1.83 -2.65 6.92
N ILE A 130 1.34 -3.75 7.50
CA ILE A 130 0.28 -3.71 8.50
C ILE A 130 0.70 -2.85 9.70
N TYR A 131 1.93 -3.00 10.17
CA TYR A 131 2.46 -2.14 11.22
C TYR A 131 2.51 -0.68 10.78
N ARG A 132 2.95 -0.39 9.55
CA ARG A 132 2.97 0.97 8.98
C ARG A 132 1.59 1.61 8.98
N LEU A 133 0.55 0.87 8.63
CA LEU A 133 -0.85 1.36 8.65
C LEU A 133 -1.34 1.74 10.05
N THR A 134 -0.69 1.26 11.11
CA THR A 134 -1.02 1.70 12.48
C THR A 134 -0.59 3.13 12.76
N THR A 135 0.39 3.66 12.01
CA THR A 135 1.00 4.98 12.27
C THR A 135 0.90 5.97 11.10
N VAL A 136 0.76 5.51 9.86
CA VAL A 136 0.78 6.34 8.64
C VAL A 136 -0.58 6.35 7.95
N ASP A 137 -0.99 7.52 7.44
CA ASP A 137 -2.17 7.69 6.59
C ASP A 137 -1.89 7.17 5.18
N GLY A 138 -2.76 6.28 4.68
CA GLY A 138 -2.59 5.63 3.39
C GLY A 138 -2.65 6.56 2.18
N LEU A 139 -3.42 7.64 2.26
CA LEU A 139 -3.57 8.57 1.14
C LEU A 139 -2.41 9.55 1.05
N THR A 140 -2.16 10.28 2.14
CA THR A 140 -1.23 11.41 2.21
C THR A 140 0.18 11.01 2.62
N GLN A 141 0.36 9.80 3.15
CA GLN A 141 1.63 9.27 3.65
C GLN A 141 2.24 10.12 4.79
N VAL A 142 1.45 10.97 5.47
CA VAL A 142 1.82 11.60 6.76
C VAL A 142 1.38 10.70 7.92
N PHE A 143 1.66 11.08 9.17
CA PHE A 143 1.15 10.30 10.30
C PHE A 143 -0.37 10.31 10.33
N ASN A 144 -0.96 9.23 10.85
CA ASN A 144 -2.40 9.17 11.04
C ASN A 144 -2.80 9.75 12.41
N ARG A 145 -4.11 9.91 12.62
CA ARG A 145 -4.68 10.38 13.90
C ARG A 145 -4.20 9.61 15.12
N ARG A 146 -4.09 8.28 15.03
CA ARG A 146 -3.67 7.45 16.17
C ARG A 146 -2.26 7.83 16.62
N TYR A 147 -1.33 7.85 15.68
CA TYR A 147 0.05 8.25 15.96
C TYR A 147 0.14 9.68 16.50
N PHE A 148 -0.65 10.61 15.94
CA PHE A 148 -0.73 11.98 16.43
C PHE A 148 -1.13 12.04 17.90
N VAL A 149 -2.23 11.40 18.28
CA VAL A 149 -2.73 11.42 19.67
C VAL A 149 -1.68 10.84 20.63
N GLU A 150 -1.13 9.67 20.31
CA GLU A 150 -0.09 9.03 21.13
C GLU A 150 1.16 9.90 21.26
N THR A 151 1.52 10.63 20.19
CA THR A 151 2.70 11.51 20.18
C THR A 151 2.44 12.80 20.96
N LEU A 152 1.26 13.38 20.83
CA LEU A 152 0.86 14.56 21.58
C LEU A 152 0.88 14.31 23.09
N GLU A 153 0.38 13.17 23.55
CA GLU A 153 0.44 12.77 24.96
C GLU A 153 1.88 12.69 25.48
N ARG A 154 2.79 12.10 24.69
CA ARG A 154 4.22 12.02 25.03
C ARG A 154 4.86 13.40 25.08
N GLU A 155 4.60 14.26 24.10
CA GLU A 155 5.18 15.60 24.03
C GLU A 155 4.67 16.52 25.12
N ILE A 156 3.39 16.42 25.52
CA ILE A 156 2.87 17.10 26.72
C ILE A 156 3.66 16.69 27.97
N GLY A 157 3.88 15.38 28.17
CA GLY A 157 4.66 14.87 29.29
C GLY A 157 6.11 15.38 29.29
N ARG A 158 6.74 15.50 28.12
CA ARG A 158 8.10 16.05 27.97
C ARG A 158 8.14 17.55 28.24
N ALA A 159 7.19 18.30 27.68
CA ALA A 159 7.09 19.75 27.85
C ALA A 159 6.94 20.12 29.34
N LEU A 160 6.06 19.42 30.06
CA LEU A 160 5.87 19.60 31.50
C LEU A 160 7.12 19.25 32.31
N ARG A 161 7.77 18.11 32.01
CA ARG A 161 8.97 17.65 32.73
C ARG A 161 10.15 18.60 32.56
N TYR A 162 10.36 19.12 31.35
CA TYR A 162 11.51 19.93 31.00
C TYR A 162 11.23 21.43 30.97
N ARG A 163 10.01 21.86 31.34
CA ARG A 163 9.54 23.26 31.29
C ARG A 163 9.82 23.90 29.92
N ARG A 164 9.46 23.19 28.86
CA ARG A 164 9.59 23.66 27.47
C ARG A 164 8.23 24.04 26.93
N ASP A 165 8.24 25.02 26.03
CA ASP A 165 7.04 25.40 25.28
C ASP A 165 6.67 24.28 24.30
N LEU A 166 5.37 24.02 24.19
CA LEU A 166 4.78 23.14 23.21
C LEU A 166 3.76 23.95 22.41
N SER A 167 3.83 23.85 21.09
CA SER A 167 2.86 24.48 20.18
C SER A 167 2.18 23.40 19.36
N LEU A 168 0.88 23.57 19.14
CA LEU A 168 0.06 22.72 18.28
C LEU A 168 -0.68 23.62 17.29
N ILE A 169 -0.66 23.23 16.02
CA ILE A 169 -1.46 23.83 14.98
C ILE A 169 -2.39 22.74 14.46
N MET A 170 -3.69 23.01 14.48
CA MET A 170 -4.69 22.20 13.80
C MET A 170 -5.35 23.08 12.76
N PHE A 171 -5.52 22.57 11.55
CA PHE A 171 -6.14 23.32 10.47
C PHE A 171 -6.91 22.40 9.52
N ASP A 172 -7.80 23.01 8.74
CA ASP A 172 -8.67 22.34 7.79
C ASP A 172 -8.59 23.04 6.42
N ILE A 173 -9.03 22.38 5.35
CA ILE A 173 -9.03 22.96 4.00
C ILE A 173 -10.35 23.68 3.73
N ASP A 174 -10.30 25.00 3.65
CA ASP A 174 -11.45 25.84 3.34
C ASP A 174 -12.18 25.37 2.06
N ARG A 175 -13.50 25.19 2.18
CA ARG A 175 -14.41 24.83 1.08
C ARG A 175 -14.03 23.55 0.34
N PHE A 176 -13.37 22.60 1.01
CA PHE A 176 -12.98 21.32 0.40
C PHE A 176 -14.15 20.54 -0.20
N LYS A 177 -15.33 20.58 0.43
CA LYS A 177 -16.55 20.01 -0.17
C LYS A 177 -16.84 20.59 -1.55
N GLY A 178 -16.68 21.90 -1.76
CA GLY A 178 -16.88 22.54 -3.06
C GLY A 178 -15.90 22.04 -4.13
N VAL A 179 -14.67 21.69 -3.75
CA VAL A 179 -13.71 21.02 -4.65
C VAL A 179 -14.22 19.64 -5.05
N ASN A 180 -14.68 18.84 -4.09
CA ASN A 180 -15.24 17.51 -4.37
C ASN A 180 -16.51 17.60 -5.24
N ASP A 181 -17.40 18.53 -4.95
CA ASP A 181 -18.66 18.69 -5.68
C ASP A 181 -18.40 19.17 -7.13
N SER A 182 -17.36 19.98 -7.35
CA SER A 182 -17.03 20.53 -8.68
C SER A 182 -16.15 19.62 -9.53
N PHE A 183 -15.20 18.91 -8.91
CA PHE A 183 -14.14 18.16 -9.60
C PHE A 183 -14.09 16.66 -9.23
N GLY A 184 -15.00 16.21 -8.37
CA GLY A 184 -15.06 14.84 -7.88
C GLY A 184 -14.07 14.55 -6.75
N HIS A 185 -14.33 13.46 -6.02
CA HIS A 185 -13.50 13.05 -4.88
C HIS A 185 -12.04 12.72 -5.23
N LEU A 186 -11.76 12.31 -6.48
CA LEU A 186 -10.38 12.06 -6.91
C LEU A 186 -9.54 13.33 -6.92
N ALA A 187 -10.16 14.47 -7.28
CA ALA A 187 -9.51 15.78 -7.22
C ALA A 187 -9.28 16.22 -5.77
N GLY A 188 -10.26 16.00 -4.88
CA GLY A 188 -10.06 16.24 -3.45
C GLY A 188 -8.92 15.41 -2.86
N ASP A 189 -8.86 14.12 -3.20
CA ASP A 189 -7.76 13.25 -2.79
C ASP A 189 -6.40 13.77 -3.30
N HIS A 190 -6.33 14.31 -4.52
CA HIS A 190 -5.11 14.94 -5.05
C HIS A 190 -4.72 16.20 -4.26
N VAL A 191 -5.69 17.06 -3.91
CA VAL A 191 -5.45 18.26 -3.09
C VAL A 191 -4.86 17.89 -1.73
N LEU A 192 -5.43 16.90 -1.05
CA LEU A 192 -4.95 16.42 0.25
C LEU A 192 -3.50 15.92 0.18
N LYS A 193 -3.19 15.11 -0.83
CA LYS A 193 -1.83 14.60 -1.07
C LYS A 193 -0.85 15.72 -1.34
N HIS A 194 -1.23 16.67 -2.19
CA HIS A 194 -0.39 17.80 -2.56
C HIS A 194 -0.09 18.68 -1.34
N LEU A 195 -1.12 19.00 -0.53
CA LEU A 195 -0.96 19.79 0.68
C LEU A 195 0.00 19.12 1.66
N ALA A 196 -0.17 17.82 1.93
CA ALA A 196 0.71 17.05 2.80
C ALA A 196 2.17 17.07 2.30
N SER A 197 2.38 16.92 0.99
CA SER A 197 3.72 16.99 0.38
C SER A 197 4.34 18.39 0.55
N VAL A 198 3.59 19.45 0.29
CA VAL A 198 4.05 20.84 0.46
C VAL A 198 4.46 21.08 1.91
N ILE A 199 3.63 20.71 2.89
CA ILE A 199 3.93 20.95 4.31
C ILE A 199 5.15 20.15 4.76
N LYS A 200 5.32 18.89 4.33
CA LYS A 200 6.52 18.10 4.63
C LYS A 200 7.83 18.80 4.22
N THR A 201 7.82 19.61 3.16
CA THR A 201 9.01 20.38 2.73
C THR A 201 9.23 21.68 3.52
N ARG A 202 8.26 22.10 4.34
CA ARG A 202 8.26 23.37 5.08
C ARG A 202 8.47 23.20 6.58
N ILE A 203 8.28 21.99 7.10
CA ILE A 203 8.48 21.66 8.51
C ILE A 203 9.85 21.04 8.74
N ARG A 204 10.30 21.04 10.00
CA ARG A 204 11.55 20.39 10.39
C ARG A 204 11.37 18.88 10.49
N ARG A 205 12.49 18.16 10.57
CA ARG A 205 12.47 16.68 10.65
C ARG A 205 11.83 16.18 11.95
N GLU A 206 11.97 16.95 13.02
CA GLU A 206 11.42 16.66 14.34
C GLU A 206 9.94 17.04 14.49
N ASP A 207 9.39 17.83 13.57
CA ASP A 207 8.00 18.24 13.59
C ASP A 207 7.10 17.07 13.15
N VAL A 208 5.95 16.95 13.81
CA VAL A 208 4.98 15.88 13.54
C VAL A 208 3.86 16.46 12.69
N LEU A 209 3.82 16.06 11.42
CA LEU A 209 2.65 16.29 10.57
C LEU A 209 1.79 15.03 10.54
N ALA A 210 0.51 15.19 10.86
CA ALA A 210 -0.47 14.13 10.79
C ALA A 210 -1.71 14.58 10.03
N ARG A 211 -2.52 13.61 9.59
CA ARG A 211 -3.88 13.84 9.13
C ARG A 211 -4.82 13.36 10.22
N TYR A 212 -5.63 14.26 10.76
CA TYR A 212 -6.54 13.97 11.85
C TYR A 212 -7.80 13.24 11.36
N GLY A 213 -8.32 13.62 10.19
CA GLY A 213 -9.47 12.96 9.57
C GLY A 213 -10.13 13.86 8.52
N GLY A 214 -10.78 13.29 7.52
CA GLY A 214 -11.34 14.11 6.43
C GLY A 214 -10.26 14.98 5.80
N GLU A 215 -10.42 16.28 5.86
CA GLU A 215 -9.52 17.31 5.36
C GLU A 215 -8.74 18.06 6.46
N GLU A 216 -8.84 17.58 7.70
CA GLU A 216 -8.17 18.12 8.89
C GLU A 216 -6.76 17.53 9.06
N PHE A 217 -5.80 18.40 9.40
CA PHE A 217 -4.40 18.09 9.68
C PHE A 217 -3.98 18.60 11.07
#